data_AF-A0A920W145-F1
#
_entry.id   AF-A0A920W145-F1
#
_cell.length_a   1.000
_cell.length_b   1.000
_cell.length_c   1.000
_cell.angle_alpha   90.00
_cell.angle_beta   90.00
_cell.angle_gamma   90.00
#
_symmetry.space_group_name_H-M   'P 1'
#
loop_
_entity.id
_entity.type
_entity.pdbx_description
1 polymer ?
#
loop_
_entity_poly.entity_id
_entity_poly.type
_entity_poly.pdbx_seq_one_letter_code
_entity_poly.pdbx_strand_id
1 'polypeptide(L)'
;MGIVRNRLVYPRTTNKILNYFLKSKGVAQKDIMETYTPFGHSDYQTIVADIKKFAAGTPTAVVSTINGDSNVPFYKELANQGLKAEDIPVVAFSVGEEELRGIDAKPLVGHLAAWNYFMSQETAENKAFINKWNAM
;
A
#
# COMPACT_ATOMS: atom_id res chain seq x y z
N MET A 1 -3.21 -10.14 -9.29
CA MET A 1 -2.62 -9.03 -8.51
C MET A 1 -3.33 -7.72 -8.85
N GLY A 2 -3.93 -7.06 -7.85
CA GLY A 2 -4.49 -5.71 -8.02
C GLY A 2 -3.40 -4.67 -7.74
N ILE A 3 -3.40 -3.52 -8.41
CA ILE A 3 -2.42 -2.48 -8.15
C ILE A 3 -3.15 -1.14 -8.15
N VAL A 4 -3.18 -0.46 -6.99
CA VAL A 4 -3.84 0.83 -6.80
C VAL A 4 -2.78 1.89 -6.56
N ARG A 5 -2.81 2.98 -7.33
CA ARG A 5 -1.69 3.94 -7.48
C ARG A 5 -2.17 5.38 -7.43
N ASN A 6 -1.27 6.30 -7.09
CA ASN A 6 -1.46 7.75 -7.25
C ASN A 6 -0.73 8.27 -8.52
N ARG A 7 -1.16 9.40 -9.10
CA ARG A 7 -0.79 9.93 -10.43
C ARG A 7 0.54 10.73 -10.44
N LEU A 8 1.64 10.14 -10.00
CA LEU A 8 2.99 10.74 -10.10
C LEU A 8 3.88 10.02 -11.15
N VAL A 9 4.98 10.66 -11.57
CA VAL A 9 5.97 10.09 -12.52
C VAL A 9 6.63 8.82 -11.96
N TYR A 10 6.93 8.81 -10.65
CA TYR A 10 7.50 7.68 -9.91
C TYR A 10 6.63 6.41 -9.98
N PRO A 11 5.32 6.46 -9.68
CA PRO A 11 4.39 5.36 -9.91
C PRO A 11 4.49 4.76 -11.30
N ARG A 12 4.44 5.56 -12.39
CA ARG A 12 4.45 4.98 -13.75
C ARG A 12 5.68 4.13 -14.05
N THR A 13 6.86 4.53 -13.59
CA THR A 13 8.10 3.77 -13.82
C THR A 13 8.17 2.52 -12.94
N THR A 14 7.91 2.65 -11.64
CA THR A 14 7.84 1.51 -10.70
C THR A 14 6.86 0.46 -11.19
N ASN A 15 5.76 0.91 -11.77
CA ASN A 15 4.72 0.04 -12.27
C ASN A 15 5.05 -0.67 -13.57
N LYS A 16 5.78 -0.02 -14.49
CA LYS A 16 6.34 -0.71 -15.65
C LYS A 16 7.32 -1.80 -15.23
N ILE A 17 8.16 -1.51 -14.23
CA ILE A 17 9.11 -2.48 -13.67
C ILE A 17 8.35 -3.64 -13.01
N LEU A 18 7.34 -3.35 -12.19
CA LEU A 18 6.53 -4.36 -11.52
C LEU A 18 5.75 -5.21 -12.52
N ASN A 19 5.13 -4.60 -13.53
CA ASN A 19 4.43 -5.32 -14.59
C ASN A 19 5.38 -6.25 -15.37
N TYR A 20 6.57 -5.76 -15.73
CA TYR A 20 7.60 -6.56 -16.38
C TYR A 20 8.09 -7.71 -15.48
N PHE A 21 8.33 -7.43 -14.20
CA PHE A 21 8.70 -8.43 -13.20
C PHE A 21 7.63 -9.51 -13.05
N LEU A 22 6.36 -9.13 -12.96
CA LEU A 22 5.26 -10.09 -12.86
C LEU A 22 5.12 -10.95 -14.11
N LYS A 23 5.26 -10.34 -15.30
CA LYS A 23 5.30 -11.08 -16.57
C LYS A 23 6.48 -12.05 -16.64
N SER A 24 7.67 -11.64 -16.19
CA SER A 24 8.84 -12.53 -16.17
C SER A 24 8.70 -13.67 -15.16
N LYS A 25 7.80 -13.54 -14.18
CA LYS A 25 7.38 -14.60 -13.26
C LYS A 25 6.17 -15.41 -13.76
N GLY A 26 5.70 -15.18 -14.99
CA GLY A 26 4.61 -15.95 -15.61
C GLY A 26 3.20 -15.46 -15.29
N VAL A 27 3.04 -14.30 -14.65
CA VAL A 27 1.71 -13.71 -14.41
C VAL A 27 1.15 -13.17 -15.71
N ALA A 28 -0.02 -13.63 -16.12
CA ALA A 28 -0.65 -13.17 -17.36
C ALA A 28 -1.16 -11.73 -17.21
N GLN A 29 -1.18 -10.97 -18.31
CA GLN A 29 -1.62 -9.57 -18.29
C GLN A 29 -3.08 -9.42 -17.79
N LYS A 30 -3.94 -10.41 -18.05
CA LYS A 30 -5.32 -10.44 -17.54
C LYS A 30 -5.40 -10.55 -16.01
N ASP A 31 -4.34 -11.04 -15.37
CA ASP A 31 -4.22 -11.21 -13.92
C ASP A 31 -3.50 -10.02 -13.26
N ILE A 32 -3.38 -8.89 -13.98
CA ILE A 32 -2.82 -7.63 -13.50
C ILE A 32 -3.85 -6.51 -13.72
N MET A 33 -4.35 -5.94 -12.62
CA MET A 33 -5.21 -4.75 -12.63
C MET A 33 -4.41 -3.52 -12.18
N GLU A 34 -4.56 -2.39 -12.88
CA GLU A 34 -3.86 -1.14 -12.57
C GLU A 34 -4.82 0.04 -12.51
N THR A 35 -4.88 0.72 -11.37
CA THR A 35 -5.74 1.89 -11.14
C THR A 35 -4.93 3.09 -10.69
N TYR A 36 -5.23 4.28 -11.21
CA TYR A 36 -4.54 5.53 -10.85
C TYR A 36 -5.52 6.57 -10.31
N THR A 37 -5.20 7.15 -9.16
CA THR A 37 -5.95 8.23 -8.51
C THR A 37 -5.14 9.53 -8.52
N PRO A 38 -5.77 10.71 -8.57
CA PRO A 38 -5.07 11.98 -8.44
C PRO A 38 -4.54 12.20 -7.02
N PHE A 39 -3.63 13.17 -6.86
CA PHE A 39 -3.16 13.58 -5.53
C PHE A 39 -4.33 14.11 -4.68
N GLY A 40 -4.35 13.76 -3.39
CA GLY A 40 -5.45 14.15 -2.49
C GLY A 40 -6.76 13.39 -2.71
N HIS A 41 -6.77 12.35 -3.56
CA HIS A 41 -7.97 11.53 -3.76
C HIS A 41 -8.38 10.78 -2.48
N SER A 42 -9.69 10.77 -2.21
CA SER A 42 -10.30 10.22 -1.00
C SER A 42 -11.51 9.31 -1.26
N ASP A 43 -12.03 9.24 -2.49
CA ASP A 43 -13.20 8.43 -2.83
C ASP A 43 -12.80 7.07 -3.44
N TYR A 44 -12.57 6.09 -2.58
CA TYR A 44 -12.09 4.76 -2.98
C TYR A 44 -13.19 3.72 -3.17
N GLN A 45 -14.48 4.07 -3.06
CA GLN A 45 -15.58 3.10 -3.05
C GLN A 45 -15.58 2.20 -4.28
N THR A 46 -15.50 2.80 -5.47
CA THR A 46 -15.48 2.07 -6.74
C THR A 46 -14.21 1.24 -6.88
N ILE A 47 -13.06 1.81 -6.50
CA ILE A 47 -11.75 1.16 -6.63
C ILE A 47 -11.67 -0.10 -5.76
N VAL A 48 -12.12 -0.01 -4.52
CA VAL A 48 -12.14 -1.16 -3.60
C VAL A 48 -13.14 -2.23 -4.08
N ALA A 49 -14.30 -1.82 -4.61
CA ALA A 49 -15.26 -2.75 -5.19
C ALA A 49 -14.66 -3.49 -6.40
N ASP A 50 -13.88 -2.80 -7.23
CA ASP A 50 -13.20 -3.40 -8.38
C ASP A 50 -12.07 -4.35 -7.94
N ILE A 51 -11.30 -4.01 -6.89
CA ILE A 51 -10.33 -4.94 -6.28
C ILE A 51 -11.04 -6.22 -5.82
N LYS A 52 -12.17 -6.08 -5.13
CA LYS A 52 -12.95 -7.21 -4.61
C LYS A 52 -13.43 -8.12 -5.73
N LYS A 53 -13.96 -7.54 -6.80
CA LYS A 53 -14.39 -8.27 -8.01
C LYS A 53 -13.22 -8.95 -8.69
N PHE A 54 -12.11 -8.25 -8.84
CA PHE A 54 -10.91 -8.77 -9.48
C PHE A 54 -10.28 -9.94 -8.70
N ALA A 55 -10.32 -9.89 -7.37
CA ALA A 55 -9.84 -10.95 -6.50
C ALA A 55 -10.77 -12.18 -6.44
N ALA A 56 -11.98 -12.11 -6.99
CA ALA A 56 -12.93 -13.21 -6.94
C ALA A 56 -12.39 -14.43 -7.69
N GLY A 57 -12.09 -15.50 -6.95
CA GLY A 57 -11.64 -16.78 -7.51
C GLY A 57 -10.14 -16.89 -7.80
N THR A 58 -9.34 -15.86 -7.52
CA THR A 58 -7.87 -15.92 -7.66
C THR A 58 -7.17 -15.23 -6.49
N PRO A 59 -6.23 -15.90 -5.79
CA PRO A 59 -5.40 -15.27 -4.78
C PRO A 59 -4.78 -13.96 -5.29
N THR A 60 -5.08 -12.86 -4.61
CA THR A 60 -4.74 -11.52 -5.07
C THR A 60 -4.15 -10.72 -3.95
N ALA A 61 -2.99 -10.11 -4.20
CA ALA A 61 -2.44 -9.05 -3.36
C ALA A 61 -2.60 -7.69 -4.07
N VAL A 62 -2.62 -6.62 -3.27
CA VAL A 62 -2.56 -5.24 -3.75
C VAL A 62 -1.20 -4.64 -3.49
N VAL A 63 -0.56 -4.08 -4.50
CA VAL A 63 0.60 -3.20 -4.30
C VAL A 63 0.11 -1.74 -4.33
N SER A 64 0.25 -1.05 -3.21
CA SER A 64 -0.13 0.36 -3.07
C SER A 64 1.09 1.26 -3.21
N THR A 65 0.99 2.25 -4.09
CA THR A 65 1.92 3.37 -4.20
C THR A 65 1.20 4.71 -3.94
N ILE A 66 0.18 4.68 -3.07
CA ILE A 66 -0.55 5.86 -2.62
C ILE A 66 0.32 6.60 -1.62
N ASN A 67 0.57 7.89 -1.83
CA ASN A 67 1.39 8.71 -0.93
C ASN A 67 0.51 9.58 -0.02
N GLY A 68 1.03 9.87 1.17
CA GLY A 68 0.46 10.85 2.12
C GLY A 68 -0.92 10.48 2.63
N ASP A 69 -1.70 11.51 2.97
CA ASP A 69 -3.00 11.41 3.63
C ASP A 69 -4.04 10.60 2.84
N SER A 70 -3.86 10.42 1.53
CA SER A 70 -4.72 9.58 0.69
C SER A 70 -4.72 8.10 1.09
N ASN A 71 -3.73 7.63 1.87
CA ASN A 71 -3.74 6.26 2.40
C ASN A 71 -4.89 6.01 3.36
N VAL A 72 -5.21 6.98 4.21
CA VAL A 72 -6.22 6.84 5.28
C VAL A 72 -7.60 6.48 4.74
N PRO A 73 -8.20 7.25 3.80
CA PRO A 73 -9.48 6.90 3.21
C PRO A 73 -9.43 5.59 2.43
N PHE A 74 -8.28 5.22 1.83
CA PHE A 74 -8.14 3.94 1.14
C PHE A 74 -8.25 2.75 2.11
N TYR A 75 -7.47 2.73 3.19
CA TYR A 75 -7.53 1.66 4.20
C TYR A 75 -8.87 1.64 4.94
N LYS A 76 -9.44 2.81 5.22
CA LYS A 76 -10.79 2.90 5.78
C LYS A 76 -11.82 2.25 4.87
N GLU A 77 -11.73 2.47 3.56
CA GLU A 77 -12.67 1.90 2.60
C GLU A 77 -12.48 0.39 2.41
N LEU A 78 -11.24 -0.12 2.47
CA LEU A 78 -11.00 -1.57 2.53
C LEU A 78 -11.78 -2.21 3.69
N ALA A 79 -11.66 -1.63 4.89
CA ALA A 79 -12.37 -2.11 6.07
C ALA A 79 -13.90 -1.94 5.95
N ASN A 80 -14.40 -0.82 5.40
CA ASN A 80 -15.82 -0.60 5.16
C ASN A 80 -16.44 -1.68 4.26
N GLN A 81 -15.70 -2.14 3.23
CA GLN A 81 -16.16 -3.19 2.32
C GLN A 81 -15.84 -4.62 2.80
N GLY A 82 -15.29 -4.73 4.02
CA GLY A 82 -14.92 -5.99 4.66
C GLY A 82 -13.75 -6.71 3.99
N LEU A 83 -12.89 -6.00 3.26
CA LEU A 83 -11.65 -6.58 2.76
C LEU A 83 -10.65 -6.64 3.91
N LYS A 84 -10.29 -7.85 4.30
CA LYS A 84 -9.27 -8.08 5.32
C LYS A 84 -7.92 -8.37 4.68
N ALA A 85 -6.85 -8.10 5.42
CA ALA A 85 -5.50 -8.37 4.97
C ALA A 85 -5.23 -9.87 4.76
N GLU A 86 -5.94 -10.76 5.45
CA GLU A 86 -5.83 -12.21 5.27
C GLU A 86 -6.41 -12.68 3.92
N ASP A 87 -7.41 -11.97 3.40
CA ASP A 87 -8.06 -12.30 2.13
C ASP A 87 -7.30 -11.65 0.96
N ILE A 88 -7.00 -10.36 1.09
CA ILE A 88 -6.36 -9.53 0.06
C ILE A 88 -5.30 -8.66 0.74
N PRO A 89 -4.06 -9.17 0.92
CA PRO A 89 -3.02 -8.39 1.55
C PRO A 89 -2.69 -7.16 0.70
N VAL A 90 -2.45 -6.05 1.37
CA VAL A 90 -2.02 -4.79 0.74
C VAL A 90 -0.59 -4.52 1.18
N VAL A 91 0.31 -4.32 0.23
CA VAL A 91 1.70 -3.95 0.45
C VAL A 91 1.87 -2.48 0.06
N ALA A 92 2.11 -1.62 1.05
CA ALA A 92 2.38 -0.21 0.84
C ALA A 92 3.88 0.06 0.70
N PHE A 93 4.24 0.78 -0.36
CA PHE A 93 5.61 1.26 -0.60
C PHE A 93 5.78 2.74 -0.28
N SER A 94 4.81 3.36 0.40
CA SER A 94 4.73 4.82 0.57
C SER A 94 3.96 5.23 1.84
N VAL A 95 4.00 4.38 2.86
CA VAL A 95 3.43 4.65 4.18
C VAL A 95 4.58 4.64 5.19
N GLY A 96 4.82 5.77 5.86
CA GLY A 96 5.74 5.90 6.98
C GLY A 96 5.01 5.77 8.31
N GLU A 97 5.78 5.60 9.39
CA GLU A 97 5.21 5.50 10.75
C GLU A 97 4.56 6.79 11.23
N GLU A 98 4.98 7.95 10.70
CA GLU A 98 4.37 9.24 11.06
C GLU A 98 2.94 9.35 10.55
N GLU A 99 2.69 8.95 9.30
CA GLU A 99 1.34 8.93 8.74
C GLU A 99 0.42 7.95 9.50
N LEU A 100 0.99 6.89 10.08
CA LEU A 100 0.26 5.93 10.90
C LEU A 100 -0.06 6.45 12.31
N ARG A 101 0.78 7.33 12.88
CA ARG A 101 0.56 7.90 14.22
C ARG A 101 -0.69 8.78 14.28
N GLY A 102 -1.07 9.42 13.18
CA GLY A 102 -2.21 10.35 13.11
C GLY A 102 -3.57 9.70 12.86
N ILE A 103 -3.66 8.38 12.73
CA ILE A 103 -4.85 7.70 12.17
C ILE A 103 -5.31 6.53 13.04
N ASP A 104 -6.59 6.16 12.95
CA ASP A 104 -7.07 4.89 13.49
C ASP A 104 -6.43 3.75 12.71
N ALA A 105 -5.45 3.08 13.31
CA ALA A 105 -4.68 2.01 12.69
C ALA A 105 -5.38 0.65 12.72
N LYS A 106 -6.55 0.52 13.37
CA LYS A 106 -7.29 -0.77 13.41
C LYS A 106 -7.59 -1.34 12.01
N PRO A 107 -8.00 -0.54 11.01
CA PRO A 107 -8.18 -1.01 9.63
C PRO A 107 -6.89 -1.48 8.94
N LEU A 108 -5.71 -1.17 9.49
CA LEU A 108 -4.42 -1.44 8.87
C LEU A 108 -3.76 -2.73 9.38
N VAL A 109 -4.31 -3.37 10.42
CA VAL A 109 -3.75 -4.59 10.99
C VAL A 109 -3.66 -5.70 9.93
N GLY A 110 -2.48 -6.32 9.83
CA GLY A 110 -2.20 -7.41 8.89
C GLY A 110 -1.72 -6.96 7.50
N HIS A 111 -1.90 -5.69 7.13
CA HIS A 111 -1.31 -5.15 5.91
C HIS A 111 0.21 -4.96 6.06
N LEU A 112 0.91 -4.98 4.92
CA LEU A 112 2.36 -4.93 4.88
C LEU A 112 2.84 -3.53 4.47
N ALA A 113 3.93 -3.07 5.07
CA ALA A 113 4.63 -1.85 4.67
C ALA A 113 6.08 -2.20 4.32
N ALA A 114 6.57 -1.62 3.23
CA ALA A 114 7.95 -1.76 2.77
C ALA A 114 8.56 -0.37 2.63
N TRP A 115 9.55 -0.07 3.48
CA TRP A 115 10.27 1.20 3.49
C TRP A 115 11.76 0.95 3.75
N ASN A 116 12.60 1.94 3.46
CA ASN A 116 14.04 1.84 3.65
C ASN A 116 14.46 1.89 5.13
N TYR A 117 13.58 2.36 6.02
CA TYR A 117 13.84 2.49 7.45
C TYR A 117 12.53 2.53 8.25
N PHE A 118 12.50 1.86 9.40
CA PHE A 118 11.42 2.03 10.38
C PHE A 118 12.02 2.39 11.73
N MET A 119 11.51 3.43 12.39
CA MET A 119 11.86 3.80 13.76
C MET A 119 11.56 2.67 14.76
N SER A 120 10.62 1.77 14.44
CA SER A 120 10.33 0.57 15.24
C SER A 120 11.38 -0.55 15.18
N GLN A 121 12.44 -0.44 14.37
CA GLN A 121 13.47 -1.49 14.30
C GLN A 121 14.21 -1.67 15.63
N GLU A 122 14.29 -2.90 16.14
CA GLU A 122 14.88 -3.20 17.45
C GLU A 122 16.40 -3.42 17.41
N THR A 123 17.15 -2.46 16.85
CA THR A 123 18.63 -2.52 16.79
C THR A 123 19.29 -1.49 17.71
N ALA A 124 20.56 -1.73 18.07
CA ALA A 124 21.32 -0.82 18.93
C ALA A 124 21.58 0.52 18.21
N GLU A 125 21.87 0.45 16.91
CA GLU A 125 22.09 1.59 16.03
C GLU A 125 20.85 2.46 15.93
N ASN A 126 19.67 1.84 15.78
CA ASN A 126 18.41 2.56 15.70
C ASN A 126 18.08 3.28 17.02
N LYS A 127 18.24 2.60 18.15
CA LYS A 127 18.06 3.20 19.49
C LYS A 127 18.99 4.41 19.69
N ALA A 128 20.25 4.29 19.28
CA ALA A 128 21.22 5.39 19.36
C ALA A 128 20.83 6.57 18.45
N PHE A 129 20.33 6.29 17.25
CA PHE A 129 19.84 7.31 16.32
C PHE A 129 18.63 8.07 16.90
N ILE A 130 17.61 7.36 17.39
CA ILE A 130 16.40 7.97 17.97
C ILE A 130 16.73 8.83 19.20
N ASN A 131 17.63 8.36 20.07
CA ASN A 131 18.07 9.13 21.23
C ASN A 131 18.76 10.45 20.84
N LYS A 132 19.59 10.43 19.79
CA LYS A 132 20.23 11.64 19.27
C LYS A 132 19.22 12.59 18.63
N TRP A 133 18.28 12.05 17.86
CA TRP A 133 17.23 12.84 17.19
C TRP A 133 16.34 13.56 18.20
N ASN A 134 15.88 12.89 19.25
CA ASN A 134 15.00 13.48 20.28
C ASN A 134 15.71 14.48 21.21
N ALA A 135 17.05 14.54 21.17
CA ALA A 135 17.85 15.47 21.96
C ALA A 135 18.19 16.76 21.20
N MET A 136 17.83 16.85 19.92
CA MET A 136 17.90 18.08 19.10
C MET A 136 16.63 18.92 19.32
#